data_AF-A0A848LMW9-F1
#
_entry.id   AF-A0A848LMW9-F1
#
_cell.length_a   1.000
_cell.length_b   1.000
_cell.length_c   1.000
_cell.angle_alpha   90.00
_cell.angle_beta   90.00
_cell.angle_gamma   90.00
#
_symmetry.space_group_name_H-M   'P 1'
#
loop_
_entity.id
_entity.type
_entity.pdbx_description
1 polymer ?
#
loop_
_entity_poly.entity_id
_entity_poly.type
_entity_poly.pdbx_seq_one_letter_code
_entity_poly.pdbx_strand_id
1 'polypeptide(L)'
;MRQSEAVHERLLVELRASLCRPTMFFSCAADQELGYLRTLGLLCFVDEREPALEAEREHLERVGARHPSNLINGVTNALRLVMPDVERFPDEAASVYAEVAHRLGYLSVERTVEREALASMHAHFDESRFGRNWTAADVEQVLGTPSFKVGSGEVLGYTSGHPEDAWLFFDIPERGGLVRSVRWYQHSLDAGLRLTPHGRTLTRRGEAQPKFELGPEWKRAHLRLVKNEP
;
A
#
# COMPACT_ATOMS: atom_id res chain seq x y z
N MET A 1 22.85 28.88 -3.91
CA MET A 1 21.44 28.44 -3.77
C MET A 1 21.32 27.13 -4.51
N ARG A 2 21.14 25.99 -3.82
CA ARG A 2 20.84 24.73 -4.53
C ARG A 2 19.48 24.93 -5.22
N GLN A 3 19.43 24.71 -6.52
CA GLN A 3 18.24 24.96 -7.32
C GLN A 3 17.15 23.96 -6.92
N SER A 4 15.89 24.41 -6.90
CA SER A 4 14.71 23.62 -6.47
C SER A 4 14.68 22.22 -7.12
N GLU A 5 15.07 22.16 -8.40
CA GLU A 5 15.20 20.95 -9.19
C GLU A 5 16.13 19.89 -8.57
N ALA A 6 17.28 20.30 -8.05
CA ALA A 6 18.22 19.38 -7.39
C ALA A 6 17.68 18.82 -6.06
N VAL A 7 16.78 19.56 -5.39
CA VAL A 7 16.07 19.06 -4.21
C VAL A 7 15.01 18.06 -4.63
N HIS A 8 14.24 18.39 -5.67
CA HIS A 8 13.20 17.52 -6.23
C HIS A 8 13.78 16.17 -6.70
N GLU A 9 14.83 16.18 -7.53
CA GLU A 9 15.50 14.96 -8.00
C GLU A 9 16.00 14.08 -6.85
N ARG A 10 16.60 14.71 -5.83
CA ARG A 10 17.08 13.99 -4.65
C ARG A 10 15.94 13.33 -3.90
N LEU A 11 14.81 14.01 -3.71
CA LEU A 11 13.65 13.45 -3.03
C LEU A 11 13.05 12.27 -3.81
N LEU A 12 13.01 12.33 -5.14
CA LEU A 12 12.58 11.20 -5.98
C LEU A 12 13.49 9.98 -5.80
N VAL A 13 14.81 10.18 -5.77
CA VAL A 13 15.78 9.10 -5.54
C VAL A 13 15.61 8.49 -4.14
N GLU A 14 15.48 9.32 -3.11
CA GLU A 14 15.26 8.87 -1.73
C GLU A 14 13.93 8.11 -1.58
N LEU A 15 12.86 8.62 -2.21
CA LEU A 15 11.55 7.95 -2.25
C LEU A 15 11.66 6.57 -2.90
N ARG A 16 12.21 6.48 -4.12
CA ARG A 16 12.33 5.18 -4.82
C ARG A 16 13.18 4.19 -4.02
N ALA A 17 14.30 4.64 -3.45
CA ALA A 17 15.17 3.77 -2.67
C ALA A 17 14.47 3.24 -1.41
N SER A 18 13.74 4.09 -0.69
CA SER A 18 13.01 3.72 0.52
C SER A 18 11.75 2.88 0.26
N LEU A 19 11.11 3.02 -0.90
CA LEU A 19 10.02 2.15 -1.35
C LEU A 19 10.55 0.76 -1.76
N CYS A 20 11.70 0.69 -2.44
CA CYS A 20 12.28 -0.58 -2.86
C CYS A 20 12.93 -1.37 -1.72
N ARG A 21 13.42 -0.71 -0.65
CA ARG A 21 14.14 -1.39 0.44
C ARG A 21 13.74 -0.83 1.82
N PRO A 22 12.46 -0.94 2.22
CA PRO A 22 11.95 -0.27 3.41
C PRO A 22 12.75 -0.57 4.68
N THR A 23 13.16 -1.83 4.87
CA THR A 23 13.90 -2.30 6.05
C THR A 23 15.32 -1.73 6.17
N MET A 24 15.88 -1.16 5.09
CA MET A 24 17.18 -0.46 5.14
C MET A 24 17.04 1.01 5.59
N PHE A 25 15.86 1.61 5.44
CA PHE A 25 15.63 3.03 5.70
C PHE A 25 14.90 3.26 7.02
N PHE A 26 14.12 2.28 7.49
CA PHE A 26 13.24 2.46 8.64
C PHE A 26 13.40 1.32 9.64
N SER A 27 13.52 1.68 10.92
CA SER A 27 13.64 0.74 12.04
C SER A 27 12.30 0.18 12.51
N CYS A 28 11.20 0.90 12.29
CA CYS A 28 9.87 0.46 12.68
C CYS A 28 8.77 1.01 11.75
N ALA A 29 7.57 0.45 11.87
CA ALA A 29 6.43 0.81 11.02
C ALA A 29 6.01 2.30 11.15
N ALA A 30 6.18 2.88 12.34
CA ALA A 30 5.91 4.29 12.60
C ALA A 30 6.83 5.19 11.78
N ASP A 31 8.13 4.93 11.87
CA ASP A 31 9.16 5.69 11.14
C ASP A 31 8.96 5.57 9.63
N GLN A 32 8.54 4.39 9.18
CA GLN A 32 8.31 4.11 7.76
C GLN A 32 7.16 4.94 7.19
N GLU A 33 5.98 4.90 7.80
CA GLU A 33 4.82 5.65 7.31
C GLU A 33 5.08 7.17 7.36
N LEU A 34 5.67 7.67 8.45
CA LEU A 34 6.07 9.07 8.56
C LEU A 34 7.11 9.45 7.50
N GLY A 35 8.08 8.56 7.23
CA GLY A 35 9.11 8.77 6.22
C GLY A 35 8.53 8.96 4.81
N TYR A 36 7.57 8.12 4.43
CA TYR A 36 6.87 8.25 3.14
C TYR A 36 6.02 9.51 3.07
N LEU A 37 5.19 9.76 4.09
CA LEU A 37 4.33 10.95 4.13
C LEU A 37 5.14 12.24 4.10
N ARG A 38 6.27 12.28 4.82
CA ARG A 38 7.19 13.43 4.79
C ARG A 38 7.80 13.63 3.40
N THR A 39 8.29 12.57 2.78
CA THR A 39 8.97 12.66 1.47
C THR A 39 7.99 13.06 0.38
N LEU A 40 6.82 12.41 0.33
CA LEU A 40 5.73 12.76 -0.58
C LEU A 40 5.21 14.18 -0.32
N GLY A 41 5.09 14.59 0.94
CA GLY A 41 4.66 15.94 1.31
C GLY A 41 5.65 17.01 0.84
N LEU A 42 6.96 16.76 0.94
CA LEU A 42 7.99 17.66 0.42
C LEU A 42 7.96 17.74 -1.11
N LEU A 43 7.78 16.62 -1.80
CA LEU A 43 7.62 16.61 -3.26
C LEU A 43 6.37 17.41 -3.68
N CYS A 44 5.22 17.13 -3.07
CA CYS A 44 4.00 17.90 -3.30
C CYS A 44 4.15 19.39 -2.96
N PHE A 45 4.88 19.76 -1.92
CA PHE A 45 5.13 21.15 -1.59
C PHE A 45 5.98 21.85 -2.67
N VAL A 46 7.03 21.18 -3.15
CA VAL A 46 7.88 21.72 -4.23
C VAL A 46 7.08 21.91 -5.53
N ASP A 47 6.10 21.03 -5.78
CA ASP A 47 5.26 21.06 -6.98
C ASP A 47 3.94 21.83 -6.80
N GLU A 48 3.67 22.40 -5.62
CA GLU A 48 2.40 23.09 -5.28
C GLU A 48 1.15 22.20 -5.43
N ARG A 49 1.27 20.92 -5.02
CA ARG A 49 0.27 19.84 -5.17
C ARG A 49 -0.08 19.15 -3.85
N GLU A 50 0.06 19.81 -2.71
CA GLU A 50 -0.30 19.26 -1.39
C GLU A 50 -1.74 18.73 -1.31
N PRO A 51 -2.76 19.37 -1.94
CA PRO A 51 -4.12 18.83 -1.95
C PRO A 51 -4.23 17.44 -2.60
N ALA A 52 -3.34 17.09 -3.54
CA ALA A 52 -3.34 15.78 -4.17
C ALA A 52 -2.90 14.67 -3.20
N LEU A 53 -1.89 14.95 -2.36
CA LEU A 53 -1.48 13.99 -1.33
C LEU A 53 -2.59 13.78 -0.29
N GLU A 54 -3.29 14.85 0.09
CA GLU A 54 -4.41 14.72 1.02
C GLU A 54 -5.55 13.88 0.43
N ALA A 55 -5.88 14.08 -0.86
CA ALA A 55 -6.88 13.26 -1.55
C ALA A 55 -6.51 11.76 -1.57
N GLU A 56 -5.22 11.43 -1.76
CA GLU A 56 -4.74 10.04 -1.67
C GLU A 56 -4.84 9.48 -0.24
N ARG A 57 -4.56 10.29 0.78
CA ARG A 57 -4.73 9.86 2.19
C ARG A 57 -6.20 9.59 2.52
N GLU A 58 -7.10 10.49 2.13
CA GLU A 58 -8.54 10.31 2.29
C GLU A 58 -9.04 9.09 1.51
N HIS A 59 -8.45 8.82 0.34
CA HIS A 59 -8.76 7.62 -0.43
C HIS A 59 -8.36 6.34 0.31
N LEU A 60 -7.14 6.26 0.83
CA LEU A 60 -6.68 5.10 1.60
C LEU A 60 -7.54 4.87 2.86
N GLU A 61 -7.94 5.95 3.55
CA GLU A 61 -8.86 5.87 4.69
C GLU A 61 -10.24 5.34 4.28
N ARG A 62 -10.80 5.86 3.19
CA ARG A 62 -12.11 5.45 2.66
C ARG A 62 -12.16 3.99 2.21
N VAL A 63 -11.08 3.47 1.61
CA VAL A 63 -11.00 2.05 1.23
C VAL A 63 -10.52 1.16 2.38
N GLY A 64 -10.25 1.72 3.57
CA GLY A 64 -9.78 0.96 4.73
C GLY A 64 -8.35 0.42 4.60
N ALA A 65 -7.56 0.93 3.64
CA ALA A 65 -6.15 0.60 3.48
C ALA A 65 -5.25 1.35 4.47
N ARG A 66 -5.79 2.36 5.15
CA ARG A 66 -5.10 3.17 6.16
C ARG A 66 -6.07 3.60 7.25
N HIS A 67 -5.65 3.53 8.51
CA HIS A 67 -6.41 4.14 9.61
C HIS A 67 -6.25 5.67 9.67
N PRO A 68 -7.20 6.39 10.32
CA PRO A 68 -7.18 7.83 10.38
C PRO A 68 -5.87 8.45 10.89
N SER A 69 -5.62 9.66 10.41
CA SER A 69 -4.47 10.54 10.65
C SER A 69 -3.93 10.66 12.09
N ASN A 70 -4.69 10.29 13.12
CA ASN A 70 -4.23 10.32 14.51
C ASN A 70 -3.44 9.07 14.94
N LEU A 71 -3.25 8.09 14.05
CA LEU A 71 -2.45 6.90 14.30
C LEU A 71 -1.21 6.91 13.40
N ILE A 72 -0.03 6.80 14.02
CA ILE A 72 1.28 6.95 13.36
C ILE A 72 1.63 5.75 12.44
N ASN A 73 0.81 4.70 12.40
CA ASN A 73 1.05 3.46 11.62
C ASN A 73 -0.24 3.03 10.89
N GLY A 74 -0.91 3.97 10.23
CA GLY A 74 -2.23 3.77 9.63
C GLY A 74 -2.33 2.55 8.70
N VAL A 75 -1.38 2.37 7.79
CA VAL A 75 -1.41 1.26 6.80
C VAL A 75 -1.09 -0.07 7.47
N THR A 76 -0.03 -0.11 8.29
CA THR A 76 0.38 -1.33 9.00
C THR A 76 -0.72 -1.82 9.94
N ASN A 77 -1.41 -0.90 10.62
CA ASN A 77 -2.54 -1.25 11.49
C ASN A 77 -3.71 -1.85 10.69
N ALA A 78 -4.03 -1.28 9.53
CA ALA A 78 -5.08 -1.81 8.65
C ALA A 78 -4.75 -3.24 8.19
N LEU A 79 -3.50 -3.49 7.78
CA LEU A 79 -3.02 -4.82 7.40
C LEU A 79 -3.04 -5.81 8.58
N ARG A 80 -2.70 -5.36 9.79
CA ARG A 80 -2.76 -6.20 10.99
C ARG A 80 -4.19 -6.60 11.37
N LEU A 81 -5.20 -5.79 11.06
CA LEU A 81 -6.59 -6.19 11.31
C LEU A 81 -7.03 -7.35 10.43
N VAL A 82 -6.60 -7.39 9.16
CA VAL A 82 -6.94 -8.45 8.20
C VAL A 82 -6.03 -9.67 8.29
N MET A 83 -4.80 -9.50 8.78
CA MET A 83 -3.79 -10.56 8.95
C MET A 83 -3.16 -10.47 10.35
N PRO A 84 -3.91 -10.81 11.42
CA PRO A 84 -3.53 -10.52 12.81
C PRO A 84 -2.34 -11.31 13.33
N ASP A 85 -1.99 -12.43 12.71
CA ASP A 85 -0.92 -13.31 13.18
C ASP A 85 0.42 -13.01 12.49
N VAL A 86 0.44 -12.04 11.57
CA VAL A 86 1.65 -11.57 10.91
C VAL A 86 2.27 -10.44 11.73
N GLU A 87 3.53 -10.61 12.12
CA GLU A 87 4.19 -9.69 13.05
C GLU A 87 4.46 -8.30 12.44
N ARG A 88 4.87 -8.23 11.17
CA ARG A 88 5.32 -6.98 10.53
C ARG A 88 4.90 -6.93 9.06
N PHE A 89 4.68 -5.71 8.57
CA PHE A 89 4.26 -5.44 7.19
C PHE A 89 5.09 -4.34 6.49
N PRO A 90 6.44 -4.33 6.60
CA PRO A 90 7.22 -3.25 6.04
C PRO A 90 7.11 -3.23 4.51
N ASP A 91 7.15 -4.39 3.86
CA ASP A 91 7.17 -4.45 2.40
C ASP A 91 5.77 -4.17 1.82
N GLU A 92 4.72 -4.63 2.49
CA GLU A 92 3.33 -4.39 2.11
C GLU A 92 2.91 -2.94 2.32
N ALA A 93 3.39 -2.30 3.40
CA ALA A 93 3.16 -0.87 3.61
C ALA A 93 3.91 -0.04 2.56
N ALA A 94 5.14 -0.39 2.23
CA ALA A 94 5.88 0.26 1.14
C ALA A 94 5.17 0.11 -0.20
N SER A 95 4.54 -1.03 -0.47
CA SER A 95 3.81 -1.25 -1.72
C SER A 95 2.57 -0.34 -1.85
N VAL A 96 1.88 -0.04 -0.74
CA VAL A 96 0.77 0.92 -0.73
C VAL A 96 1.28 2.32 -1.08
N TYR A 97 2.37 2.76 -0.47
CA TYR A 97 2.94 4.07 -0.77
C TYR A 97 3.60 4.15 -2.15
N ALA A 98 4.01 3.02 -2.73
CA ALA A 98 4.47 2.96 -4.12
C ALA A 98 3.33 3.27 -5.09
N GLU A 99 2.13 2.71 -4.86
CA GLU A 99 0.95 3.04 -5.67
C GLU A 99 0.55 4.51 -5.50
N VAL A 100 0.56 5.05 -4.28
CA VAL A 100 0.34 6.50 -4.04
C VAL A 100 1.36 7.35 -4.80
N ALA A 101 2.64 7.03 -4.67
CA ALA A 101 3.71 7.75 -5.39
C ALA A 101 3.51 7.68 -6.90
N HIS A 102 3.08 6.53 -7.44
CA HIS A 102 2.79 6.37 -8.86
C HIS A 102 1.61 7.25 -9.31
N ARG A 103 0.49 7.24 -8.58
CA ARG A 103 -0.68 8.08 -8.92
C ARG A 103 -0.37 9.58 -8.84
N LEU A 104 0.50 9.97 -7.92
CA LEU A 104 0.97 11.36 -7.82
C LEU A 104 1.99 11.73 -8.91
N GLY A 105 2.55 10.77 -9.63
CA GLY A 105 3.56 10.98 -10.68
C GLY A 105 5.01 10.98 -10.19
N TYR A 106 5.26 10.61 -8.93
CA TYR A 106 6.59 10.56 -8.32
C TYR A 106 7.27 9.19 -8.41
N LEU A 107 6.57 8.16 -8.89
CA LEU A 107 7.13 6.85 -9.16
C LEU A 107 6.78 6.41 -10.59
N SER A 108 7.80 6.27 -11.44
CA SER A 108 7.65 5.60 -12.73
C SER A 108 7.87 4.09 -12.59
N VAL A 109 7.01 3.32 -13.25
CA VAL A 109 7.16 1.87 -13.40
C VAL A 109 7.74 1.55 -14.77
N GLU A 110 8.63 0.57 -14.83
CA GLU A 110 9.36 0.23 -16.06
C GLU A 110 8.52 -0.64 -17.00
N ARG A 111 7.52 -1.35 -16.45
CA ARG A 111 6.68 -2.30 -17.18
C ARG A 111 5.26 -2.22 -16.68
N THR A 112 4.32 -2.35 -17.61
CA THR A 112 2.89 -2.43 -17.32
C THR A 112 2.33 -3.76 -17.80
N VAL A 113 1.23 -4.18 -17.18
CA VAL A 113 0.44 -5.34 -17.61
C VAL A 113 -0.71 -4.85 -18.47
N GLU A 114 -1.13 -5.62 -19.47
CA GLU A 114 -2.32 -5.32 -20.25
C GLU A 114 -3.54 -5.13 -19.35
N ARG A 115 -4.33 -4.10 -19.65
CA ARG A 115 -5.46 -3.68 -18.80
C ARG A 115 -6.49 -4.80 -18.64
N GLU A 116 -6.80 -5.51 -19.71
CA GLU A 116 -7.73 -6.63 -19.71
C GLU A 116 -7.20 -7.81 -18.89
N ALA A 117 -5.89 -8.04 -18.90
CA ALA A 117 -5.27 -9.08 -18.09
C ALA A 117 -5.37 -8.72 -16.60
N LEU A 118 -5.08 -7.48 -16.23
CA LEU A 118 -5.20 -7.00 -14.85
C LEU A 118 -6.67 -7.04 -14.38
N ALA A 119 -7.61 -6.56 -15.19
CA ALA A 119 -9.04 -6.61 -14.89
C ALA A 119 -9.55 -8.05 -14.76
N SER A 120 -9.07 -8.97 -15.62
CA SER A 120 -9.37 -10.40 -15.50
C SER A 120 -8.86 -10.97 -14.18
N MET A 121 -7.68 -10.56 -13.71
CA MET A 121 -7.16 -10.97 -12.40
C MET A 121 -8.01 -10.44 -11.24
N HIS A 122 -8.48 -9.19 -11.30
CA HIS A 122 -9.38 -8.65 -10.28
C HIS A 122 -10.72 -9.39 -10.25
N ALA A 123 -11.31 -9.67 -11.42
CA ALA A 123 -12.62 -10.28 -11.53
C ALA A 123 -12.63 -11.78 -11.22
N HIS A 124 -11.57 -12.49 -11.63
CA HIS A 124 -11.45 -13.95 -11.50
C HIS A 124 -10.41 -14.36 -10.48
N PHE A 125 -10.19 -13.53 -9.45
CA PHE A 125 -9.52 -13.98 -8.24
C PHE A 125 -10.46 -14.92 -7.47
N ASP A 126 -10.65 -16.12 -8.01
CA ASP A 126 -11.42 -17.17 -7.38
C ASP A 126 -10.51 -18.25 -6.79
N GLU A 127 -11.08 -19.01 -5.85
CA GLU A 127 -10.37 -20.10 -5.18
C GLU A 127 -10.00 -21.24 -6.14
N SER A 128 -10.50 -21.28 -7.38
CA SER A 128 -10.14 -22.32 -8.35
C SER A 128 -8.77 -22.02 -8.99
N ARG A 129 -8.50 -20.76 -9.35
CA ARG A 129 -7.23 -20.33 -9.96
C ARG A 129 -6.09 -20.26 -8.94
N PHE A 130 -6.41 -19.84 -7.72
CA PHE A 130 -5.47 -19.76 -6.59
C PHE A 130 -5.68 -20.85 -5.53
N GLY A 131 -6.36 -21.94 -5.90
CA GLY A 131 -6.62 -23.09 -5.01
C GLY A 131 -5.39 -23.94 -4.71
N ARG A 132 -4.25 -23.63 -5.33
CA ARG A 132 -2.95 -24.22 -5.07
C ARG A 132 -1.98 -23.19 -4.50
N ASN A 133 -0.87 -23.64 -3.96
CA ASN A 133 0.21 -22.77 -3.51
C ASN A 133 0.98 -22.22 -4.72
N TRP A 134 0.91 -20.91 -4.92
CA TRP A 134 1.66 -20.21 -5.97
C TRP A 134 3.01 -19.74 -5.44
N THR A 135 4.03 -19.78 -6.28
CA THR A 135 5.35 -19.18 -6.05
C THR A 135 5.46 -17.83 -6.77
N ALA A 136 6.52 -17.06 -6.50
CA ALA A 136 6.88 -15.89 -7.30
C ALA A 136 6.96 -16.22 -8.81
N ALA A 137 7.56 -17.36 -9.15
CA ALA A 137 7.74 -17.80 -10.53
C ALA A 137 6.40 -18.11 -11.22
N ASP A 138 5.43 -18.70 -10.50
CA ASP A 138 4.08 -18.90 -11.05
C ASP A 138 3.41 -17.56 -11.39
N VAL A 139 3.55 -16.56 -10.52
CA VAL A 139 3.00 -15.21 -10.78
C VAL A 139 3.66 -14.59 -12.00
N GLU A 140 4.99 -14.62 -12.07
CA GLU A 140 5.75 -14.04 -13.20
C GLU A 140 5.50 -14.80 -14.51
N GLN A 141 5.23 -16.10 -14.46
CA GLN A 141 4.84 -16.86 -15.65
C GLN A 141 3.48 -16.41 -16.22
N VAL A 142 2.56 -15.99 -15.35
CA VAL A 142 1.21 -15.58 -15.75
C VAL A 142 1.13 -14.10 -16.13
N LEU A 143 1.78 -13.23 -15.36
CA LEU A 143 1.67 -11.77 -15.51
C LEU A 143 2.92 -11.11 -16.11
N GLY A 144 3.97 -11.90 -16.33
CA GLY A 144 5.27 -11.38 -16.75
C GLY A 144 6.04 -10.73 -15.61
N THR A 145 7.01 -9.89 -15.94
CA THR A 145 7.82 -9.18 -14.95
C THR A 145 6.97 -8.16 -14.18
N PRO A 146 7.08 -8.08 -12.84
CA PRO A 146 6.38 -7.07 -12.05
C PRO A 146 6.69 -5.65 -12.47
N SER A 147 5.68 -4.78 -12.39
CA SER A 147 5.81 -3.34 -12.58
C SER A 147 6.68 -2.69 -11.50
N PHE A 148 6.62 -3.24 -10.29
CA PHE A 148 7.40 -2.80 -9.14
C PHE A 148 7.70 -3.97 -8.20
N LYS A 149 8.88 -3.97 -7.57
CA LYS A 149 9.26 -4.94 -6.55
C LYS A 149 9.66 -4.21 -5.29
N VAL A 150 9.15 -4.69 -4.15
CA VAL A 150 9.62 -4.29 -2.83
C VAL A 150 10.56 -5.36 -2.28
N GLY A 151 11.62 -4.92 -1.63
CA GLY A 151 12.69 -5.74 -1.11
C GLY A 151 13.44 -6.48 -2.21
N SER A 152 13.74 -7.75 -1.97
CA SER A 152 14.25 -8.72 -2.94
C SER A 152 13.13 -9.45 -3.70
N GLY A 153 11.88 -9.03 -3.56
CA GLY A 153 10.70 -9.65 -4.17
C GLY A 153 9.64 -10.12 -3.16
N GLU A 154 9.69 -9.60 -1.93
CA GLU A 154 8.71 -9.89 -0.88
C GLU A 154 7.33 -9.31 -1.22
N VAL A 155 7.27 -8.27 -2.06
CA VAL A 155 6.03 -7.85 -2.72
C VAL A 155 6.26 -7.64 -4.22
N LEU A 156 5.41 -8.26 -5.04
CA LEU A 156 5.35 -8.04 -6.49
C LEU A 156 4.12 -7.19 -6.81
N GLY A 157 4.35 -5.97 -7.31
CA GLY A 157 3.30 -5.04 -7.72
C GLY A 157 3.14 -5.04 -9.25
N TYR A 158 1.89 -5.07 -9.70
CA TYR A 158 1.50 -5.03 -11.11
C TYR A 158 0.49 -3.91 -11.33
N THR A 159 0.68 -3.13 -12.38
CA THR A 159 -0.23 -2.07 -12.81
C THR A 159 -0.36 -2.03 -14.32
N SER A 160 -1.48 -1.55 -14.82
CA SER A 160 -1.67 -1.24 -16.24
C SER A 160 -1.04 0.09 -16.65
N GLY A 161 -0.60 0.91 -15.67
CA GLY A 161 -0.15 2.28 -15.90
C GLY A 161 -1.30 3.29 -16.05
N HIS A 162 -2.55 2.83 -16.11
CA HIS A 162 -3.70 3.72 -16.09
C HIS A 162 -4.01 4.18 -14.65
N PRO A 163 -4.19 5.49 -14.39
CA PRO A 163 -4.43 6.02 -13.05
C PRO A 163 -5.68 5.46 -12.35
N GLU A 164 -6.68 5.04 -13.13
CA GLU A 164 -7.98 4.53 -12.64
C GLU A 164 -7.92 3.06 -12.22
N ASP A 165 -6.90 2.33 -12.65
CA ASP A 165 -6.79 0.89 -12.38
C ASP A 165 -6.00 0.68 -11.09
N ALA A 166 -6.62 -0.02 -10.13
CA ALA A 166 -5.95 -0.39 -8.89
C ALA A 166 -4.75 -1.30 -9.18
N TRP A 167 -3.68 -1.15 -8.41
CA TRP A 167 -2.56 -2.07 -8.48
C TRP A 167 -2.93 -3.43 -7.87
N LEU A 168 -2.32 -4.48 -8.40
CA LEU A 168 -2.38 -5.84 -7.87
C LEU A 168 -1.06 -6.20 -7.22
N PHE A 169 -1.09 -6.59 -5.94
CA PHE A 169 0.08 -6.95 -5.15
C PHE A 169 0.04 -8.40 -4.73
N PHE A 170 1.17 -9.10 -4.87
CA PHE A 170 1.38 -10.45 -4.35
C PHE A 170 2.41 -10.39 -3.22
N ASP A 171 2.01 -10.79 -2.02
CA ASP A 171 2.87 -10.78 -0.83
C ASP A 171 3.52 -12.14 -0.63
N ILE A 172 4.84 -12.16 -0.51
CA ILE A 172 5.69 -13.34 -0.49
C ILE A 172 6.64 -13.19 0.71
N PRO A 173 6.28 -13.72 1.89
CA PRO A 173 6.97 -13.41 3.15
C PRO A 173 8.43 -13.88 3.18
N GLU A 174 8.78 -14.88 2.37
CA GLU A 174 10.14 -15.41 2.24
C GLU A 174 10.57 -15.38 0.79
N ARG A 175 11.80 -14.94 0.52
CA ARG A 175 12.32 -14.82 -0.84
C ARG A 175 12.23 -16.15 -1.60
N GLY A 176 11.54 -16.13 -2.74
CA GLY A 176 11.31 -17.33 -3.56
C GLY A 176 10.30 -18.32 -2.97
N GLY A 177 9.66 -17.94 -1.87
CA GLY A 177 8.65 -18.71 -1.18
C GLY A 177 7.29 -18.65 -1.88
N LEU A 178 6.28 -19.07 -1.12
CA LEU A 178 4.91 -19.12 -1.56
C LEU A 178 4.21 -17.78 -1.34
N VAL A 179 3.34 -17.41 -2.27
CA VAL A 179 2.45 -16.25 -2.11
C VAL A 179 1.57 -16.49 -0.90
N ARG A 180 1.60 -15.58 0.07
CA ARG A 180 0.72 -15.55 1.26
C ARG A 180 -0.62 -14.92 0.94
N SER A 181 -0.59 -13.74 0.32
CA SER A 181 -1.78 -12.94 0.07
C SER A 181 -1.69 -12.21 -1.26
N VAL A 182 -2.85 -11.88 -1.79
CA VAL A 182 -3.01 -11.00 -2.94
C VAL A 182 -3.90 -9.83 -2.52
N ARG A 183 -3.47 -8.61 -2.86
CA ARG A 183 -4.11 -7.34 -2.44
C ARG A 183 -4.34 -6.42 -3.63
N TRP A 184 -5.48 -5.73 -3.64
CA TRP A 184 -5.78 -4.57 -4.48
C TRP A 184 -6.75 -3.65 -3.76
N TYR A 185 -6.76 -2.36 -4.09
CA TYR A 185 -7.42 -1.33 -3.27
C TYR A 185 -8.58 -0.62 -3.98
N GLN A 186 -9.18 -1.24 -5.00
CA GLN A 186 -10.17 -0.58 -5.86
C GLN A 186 -11.42 -0.12 -5.11
N HIS A 187 -11.93 -0.92 -4.17
CA HIS A 187 -13.19 -0.65 -3.47
C HIS A 187 -13.02 -0.66 -1.94
N SER A 188 -12.37 -1.69 -1.41
CA SER A 188 -11.95 -1.76 -0.01
C SER A 188 -10.82 -2.77 0.16
N LEU A 189 -10.01 -2.62 1.20
CA LEU A 189 -9.02 -3.61 1.62
C LEU A 189 -9.71 -4.96 1.91
N ASP A 190 -10.90 -4.95 2.51
CA ASP A 190 -11.63 -6.18 2.83
C ASP A 190 -12.05 -6.96 1.58
N ALA A 191 -12.64 -6.26 0.60
CA ALA A 191 -13.07 -6.85 -0.66
C ALA A 191 -11.88 -7.22 -1.55
N GLY A 192 -10.77 -6.49 -1.43
CA GLY A 192 -9.59 -6.61 -2.27
C GLY A 192 -8.42 -7.39 -1.68
N LEU A 193 -8.59 -8.08 -0.54
CA LEU A 193 -7.56 -8.96 0.02
C LEU A 193 -8.00 -10.43 -0.01
N ARG A 194 -7.09 -11.31 -0.43
CA ARG A 194 -7.30 -12.75 -0.44
C ARG A 194 -6.07 -13.47 0.11
N LEU A 195 -6.29 -14.40 1.04
CA LEU A 195 -5.27 -15.34 1.50
C LEU A 195 -5.25 -16.55 0.58
N THR A 196 -4.05 -16.94 0.14
CA THR A 196 -3.82 -18.21 -0.56
C THR A 196 -3.94 -19.38 0.43
N PRO A 197 -3.97 -20.65 -0.04
CA PRO A 197 -3.93 -21.81 0.86
C PRO A 197 -2.74 -21.75 1.83
N HIS A 198 -1.54 -21.41 1.34
CA HIS A 198 -0.38 -21.17 2.19
C HIS A 198 -0.61 -20.03 3.19
N GLY A 199 -1.14 -18.88 2.76
CA GLY A 199 -1.41 -17.77 3.65
C GLY A 199 -2.35 -18.13 4.80
N ARG A 200 -3.35 -18.99 4.55
CA ARG A 200 -4.26 -19.52 5.58
C ARG A 200 -3.59 -20.43 6.61
N THR A 201 -2.43 -21.01 6.28
CA THR A 201 -1.61 -21.76 7.25
C THR A 201 -0.78 -20.85 8.16
N LEU A 202 -0.46 -19.64 7.69
CA LEU A 202 0.36 -18.67 8.42
C LEU A 202 -0.48 -17.71 9.26
N THR A 203 -1.69 -17.37 8.81
CA THR A 203 -2.58 -16.47 9.52
C THR A 203 -4.03 -16.77 9.22
N ARG A 204 -4.90 -16.47 10.19
CA ARG A 204 -6.34 -16.40 9.94
C ARG A 204 -6.68 -15.11 9.18
N ARG A 205 -7.79 -15.15 8.43
CA ARG A 205 -8.37 -13.93 7.87
C ARG A 205 -9.10 -13.17 8.98
N GLY A 206 -8.62 -11.98 9.31
CA GLY A 206 -9.34 -11.01 10.12
C GLY A 206 -10.28 -10.13 9.27
N GLU A 207 -10.77 -9.06 9.87
CA GLU A 207 -11.72 -8.12 9.24
C GLU A 207 -11.04 -6.75 9.08
N ALA A 208 -11.15 -6.11 7.91
CA ALA A 208 -10.44 -4.86 7.66
C ALA A 208 -10.87 -3.69 8.54
N GLN A 209 -11.98 -3.86 9.27
CA GLN A 209 -12.39 -3.05 10.42
C GLN A 209 -13.58 -3.75 11.11
N PRO A 210 -13.65 -3.82 12.45
CA PRO A 210 -14.96 -3.79 13.08
C PRO A 210 -15.59 -2.45 12.68
N LYS A 211 -16.88 -2.42 12.32
CA LYS A 211 -17.61 -1.17 12.11
C LYS A 211 -17.43 -0.29 13.34
N PHE A 212 -16.46 0.62 13.31
CA PHE A 212 -16.41 1.72 14.26
C PHE A 212 -17.50 2.67 13.79
N GLU A 213 -18.74 2.37 14.19
CA GLU A 213 -19.79 3.36 14.27
C GLU A 213 -19.34 4.38 15.32
N LEU A 214 -18.43 5.26 14.91
CA LEU A 214 -18.19 6.49 15.62
C LEU A 214 -19.49 7.29 15.48
N GLY A 215 -20.44 7.02 16.37
CA GLY A 215 -21.70 7.75 16.46
C GLY A 215 -21.42 9.26 16.60
N PRO A 216 -22.38 10.14 16.27
CA PRO A 216 -22.18 11.61 16.17
C PRO A 216 -21.60 12.31 17.41
N GLU A 217 -21.37 11.57 18.49
CA GLU A 217 -20.71 11.96 19.73
C GLU A 217 -19.21 12.24 19.54
N TRP A 218 -18.49 11.52 18.68
CA TRP A 218 -17.03 11.74 18.51
C TRP A 218 -16.73 13.11 17.88
N LYS A 219 -17.53 13.54 16.89
CA LYS A 219 -17.45 14.89 16.30
C LYS A 219 -17.73 15.96 17.36
N ARG A 220 -18.65 15.69 18.29
CA ARG A 220 -18.95 16.58 19.43
C ARG A 220 -17.81 16.62 20.45
N ALA A 221 -17.14 15.51 20.72
CA ALA A 221 -15.97 15.46 21.60
C ALA A 221 -14.76 16.18 20.99
N HIS A 222 -14.50 15.99 19.69
CA HIS A 222 -13.41 16.66 18.99
C HIS A 222 -13.66 18.18 18.87
N LEU A 223 -14.89 18.60 18.58
CA LEU A 223 -15.27 20.03 18.58
C LEU A 223 -15.22 20.67 19.97
N ARG A 224 -15.43 19.92 21.05
CA ARG A 224 -15.26 20.44 22.42
C ARG A 224 -13.80 20.62 22.80
N LEU A 225 -12.91 19.75 22.30
CA LEU A 225 -11.48 19.88 22.54
C LEU A 225 -10.86 21.02 21.73
N VAL A 226 -11.33 21.28 20.52
CA VAL A 226 -10.86 22.39 19.67
C VAL A 226 -11.44 23.74 20.10
N LYS A 227 -12.60 23.76 20.77
CA LYS A 227 -13.22 24.99 21.30
C LYS A 227 -12.81 25.36 22.72
N ASN A 228 -12.08 24.48 23.41
CA ASN A 228 -11.45 24.77 24.69
C ASN A 228 -9.96 25.03 24.48
N GLU A 229 -9.65 26.11 23.76
CA GLU A 229 -8.41 26.86 24.04
C GLU A 229 -8.64 27.69 25.32
N PRO A 230 -7.59 27.91 26.15
CA PRO A 230 -7.70 28.44 27.52
C PRO A 230 -8.41 29.79 27.65
#